data_AF-A0A1W1D3E4-F1
#
_entry.id   AF-A0A1W1D3E4-F1
#
_cell.length_a   1.000
_cell.length_b   1.000
_cell.length_c   1.000
_cell.angle_alpha   90.00
_cell.angle_beta   90.00
_cell.angle_gamma   90.00
#
_symmetry.space_group_name_H-M   'P 1'
#
loop_
_entity.id
_entity.type
_entity.pdbx_description
1 polymer ?
#
loop_
_entity_poly.entity_id
_entity_poly.type
_entity_poly.pdbx_seq_one_letter_code
_entity_poly.pdbx_strand_id
1 'polypeptide(L)'
;MNLKKFFTEYGYKVPGYDVLVVNEREASAAAGILFLLGMIVIFVGIGFGHVIVARVYLAFLFLDFTLRMISAKYSPSLLLGKFIVRHQKPEYVGGLQKRFSWTLGWFISLPMMYWFVLHWDITFYKVLICVLCLTLMFLEGAFSICVGCKIYQLILRKSPQHCPGGACEIKRVEPIQQFNVIQASIAMITTVALLVGIYLFLAKTESKTFFGAFLHEMVLTKAQLQKEKEAEFQREAEREFEDDDF
;
A
#
# COMPACT_ATOMS: atom_id res chain seq x y z
N MET A 1 -7.17 -14.00 29.60
CA MET A 1 -7.97 -12.95 28.92
C MET A 1 -9.30 -13.57 28.52
N ASN A 2 -10.45 -13.00 28.91
CA ASN A 2 -11.76 -13.54 28.54
C ASN A 2 -12.00 -13.29 27.04
N LEU A 3 -12.17 -14.33 26.21
CA LEU A 3 -12.30 -14.22 24.75
C LEU A 3 -13.36 -13.18 24.36
N LYS A 4 -14.47 -13.12 25.10
CA LYS A 4 -15.55 -12.17 24.82
C LYS A 4 -15.05 -10.72 24.88
N LYS A 5 -14.33 -10.36 25.96
CA LYS A 5 -13.72 -9.03 26.11
C LYS A 5 -12.66 -8.74 25.06
N PHE A 6 -11.91 -9.76 24.63
CA PHE A 6 -10.96 -9.59 23.54
C PHE A 6 -11.67 -9.20 22.24
N PHE A 7 -12.87 -9.70 21.93
CA PHE A 7 -13.55 -9.30 20.69
C PHE A 7 -14.35 -8.01 20.80
N THR A 8 -14.84 -7.62 22.00
CA THR A 8 -15.64 -6.40 22.18
C THR A 8 -14.87 -5.17 22.63
N GLU A 9 -13.69 -5.30 23.23
CA GLU A 9 -12.93 -4.16 23.77
C GLU A 9 -11.56 -4.04 23.10
N TYR A 10 -11.28 -2.88 22.52
CA TYR A 10 -9.97 -2.59 21.92
C TYR A 10 -9.69 -1.09 21.80
N GLY A 11 -8.52 -0.64 22.27
CA GLY A 11 -8.07 0.75 22.21
C GLY A 11 -7.82 1.36 23.59
N TYR A 12 -7.75 2.69 23.64
CA TYR A 12 -7.56 3.48 24.85
C TYR A 12 -8.89 4.08 25.31
N LYS A 13 -9.09 4.18 26.63
CA LYS A 13 -10.21 4.92 27.21
C LYS A 13 -9.81 6.39 27.33
N VAL A 14 -10.50 7.25 26.61
CA VAL A 14 -10.27 8.71 26.59
C VAL A 14 -11.50 9.40 27.18
N PRO A 15 -11.35 10.39 28.08
CA PRO A 15 -12.49 11.16 28.59
C PRO A 15 -13.25 11.84 27.45
N GLY A 16 -14.58 11.75 27.46
CA GLY A 16 -15.43 12.34 26.41
C GLY A 16 -15.78 11.42 25.23
N TYR A 17 -15.33 10.16 25.25
CA TYR A 17 -15.67 9.15 24.25
C TYR A 17 -16.36 7.95 24.90
N ASP A 18 -17.48 7.52 24.33
CA ASP A 18 -18.27 6.38 24.83
C ASP A 18 -17.65 5.01 24.48
N VAL A 19 -16.75 5.01 23.50
CA VAL A 19 -16.06 3.81 23.00
C VAL A 19 -14.55 3.90 23.23
N LEU A 20 -13.90 2.74 23.21
CA LEU A 20 -12.44 2.68 23.17
C LEU A 20 -11.95 3.18 21.82
N VAL A 21 -10.96 4.06 21.85
CA VAL A 21 -10.47 4.78 20.67
C VAL A 21 -9.00 4.54 20.42
N VAL A 22 -8.59 4.75 19.18
CA VAL A 22 -7.20 4.76 18.74
C VAL A 22 -6.93 6.10 18.06
N ASN A 23 -5.73 6.64 18.22
CA ASN A 23 -5.33 7.87 17.54
C ASN A 23 -4.99 7.57 16.07
N GLU A 24 -5.76 8.14 15.14
CA GLU A 24 -5.60 7.94 13.71
C GLU A 24 -4.25 8.45 13.22
N ARG A 25 -3.77 9.58 13.75
CA ARG A 25 -2.46 10.14 13.34
C ARG A 25 -1.31 9.21 13.67
N GLU A 26 -1.40 8.49 14.79
CA GLU A 26 -0.40 7.50 15.19
C GLU A 26 -0.43 6.30 14.23
N ALA A 27 -1.64 5.86 13.86
CA ALA A 27 -1.84 4.77 12.92
C ALA A 27 -1.34 5.11 11.51
N SER A 28 -1.67 6.29 10.99
CA SER A 28 -1.22 6.79 9.69
C SER A 28 0.30 6.97 9.66
N ALA A 29 0.89 7.58 10.72
CA ALA A 29 2.35 7.70 10.82
C ALA A 29 3.04 6.33 10.81
N ALA A 30 2.52 5.37 11.58
CA ALA A 30 3.07 4.02 11.60
C ALA A 30 2.94 3.30 10.25
N ALA A 31 1.83 3.47 9.54
CA ALA A 31 1.65 2.93 8.19
C ALA A 31 2.64 3.56 7.19
N GLY A 32 2.86 4.88 7.27
CA GLY A 32 3.85 5.59 6.45
C GLY A 32 5.29 5.12 6.70
N ILE A 33 5.68 4.90 7.96
CA ILE A 33 7.01 4.34 8.31
C ILE A 33 7.19 2.95 7.69
N LEU A 34 6.21 2.06 7.90
CA LEU A 34 6.28 0.70 7.37
C LEU A 34 6.28 0.68 5.84
N PHE A 35 5.52 1.57 5.20
CA PHE A 35 5.53 1.75 3.75
C PHE A 35 6.92 2.16 3.25
N LEU A 36 7.52 3.19 3.85
CA LEU A 36 8.86 3.66 3.46
C LEU A 36 9.90 2.55 3.60
N LEU A 37 9.90 1.83 4.73
CA LEU A 37 10.79 0.70 4.94
C LEU A 37 10.56 -0.42 3.91
N GLY A 38 9.30 -0.72 3.60
CA GLY A 38 8.95 -1.72 2.59
C GLY A 38 9.42 -1.34 1.19
N MET A 39 9.30 -0.06 0.82
CA MET A 39 9.82 0.45 -0.46
C MET A 39 11.34 0.32 -0.55
N ILE A 40 12.07 0.65 0.53
CA ILE A 40 13.53 0.46 0.60
C ILE A 40 13.88 -1.02 0.45
N VAL A 41 13.12 -1.91 1.11
CA VAL A 41 13.34 -3.36 1.07
C VAL A 41 13.12 -3.91 -0.34
N ILE A 42 12.10 -3.45 -1.07
CA ILE A 42 11.89 -3.86 -2.47
C ILE A 42 13.05 -3.38 -3.33
N PHE A 43 13.46 -2.13 -3.19
CA PHE A 43 14.57 -1.57 -3.96
C PHE A 43 15.89 -2.30 -3.68
N VAL A 44 16.20 -2.54 -2.41
CA VAL A 44 17.44 -3.23 -2.00
C VAL A 44 17.39 -4.73 -2.30
N GLY A 45 16.24 -5.37 -2.06
CA GLY A 45 16.05 -6.80 -2.25
C GLY A 45 16.06 -7.20 -3.73
N ILE A 46 15.32 -6.48 -4.58
CA ILE A 46 15.26 -6.75 -6.02
C ILE A 46 16.48 -6.15 -6.74
N GLY A 47 16.88 -4.92 -6.39
CA GLY A 47 17.95 -4.21 -7.09
C GLY A 47 19.35 -4.76 -6.78
N PHE A 48 19.63 -5.10 -5.52
CA PHE A 48 20.95 -5.58 -5.09
C PHE A 48 20.97 -7.06 -4.70
N GLY A 49 19.83 -7.77 -4.80
CA GLY A 49 19.75 -9.19 -4.47
C GLY A 49 19.90 -9.52 -2.98
N HIS A 50 19.81 -8.54 -2.08
CA HIS A 50 20.00 -8.75 -0.64
C HIS A 50 18.75 -9.35 0.03
N VAL A 51 18.66 -10.67 -0.04
CA VAL A 51 17.58 -11.52 0.52
C VAL A 51 17.33 -11.30 2.01
N ILE A 52 18.39 -11.09 2.80
CA ILE A 52 18.31 -10.98 4.26
C ILE A 52 17.46 -9.77 4.69
N VAL A 53 17.60 -8.65 3.99
CA VAL A 53 16.87 -7.41 4.31
C VAL A 53 15.37 -7.61 4.17
N ALA A 54 14.93 -8.32 3.14
CA ALA A 54 13.53 -8.68 2.93
C ALA A 54 13.00 -9.62 4.02
N ARG A 55 13.79 -10.63 4.42
CA ARG A 55 13.38 -11.55 5.50
C ARG A 55 13.17 -10.83 6.82
N VAL A 56 14.11 -9.97 7.20
CA VAL A 56 14.05 -9.21 8.46
C VAL A 56 12.85 -8.28 8.46
N TYR A 57 12.62 -7.54 7.37
CA TYR A 57 11.49 -6.63 7.27
C TYR A 57 10.14 -7.37 7.32
N LEU A 58 9.99 -8.47 6.56
CA LEU A 58 8.73 -9.22 6.54
C LEU A 58 8.44 -9.90 7.87
N ALA A 59 9.46 -10.42 8.56
CA ALA A 59 9.31 -10.94 9.91
C ALA A 59 8.90 -9.83 10.90
N PHE A 60 9.53 -8.66 10.81
CA PHE A 60 9.16 -7.50 11.62
C PHE A 60 7.73 -7.04 11.33
N LEU A 61 7.34 -6.94 10.06
CA LEU A 61 5.99 -6.54 9.64
C LEU A 61 4.92 -7.50 10.20
N PHE A 62 5.17 -8.81 10.09
CA PHE A 62 4.29 -9.84 10.64
C PHE A 62 4.17 -9.74 12.17
N LEU A 63 5.29 -9.59 12.88
CA LEU A 63 5.29 -9.41 14.34
C LEU A 63 4.58 -8.12 14.74
N ASP A 64 4.80 -7.02 14.03
CA ASP A 64 4.15 -5.75 14.29
C ASP A 64 2.64 -5.85 14.12
N PHE A 65 2.13 -6.45 13.04
CA PHE A 65 0.69 -6.69 12.87
C PHE A 65 0.12 -7.63 13.92
N THR A 66 0.87 -8.65 14.34
CA THR A 66 0.46 -9.56 15.42
C THR A 66 0.31 -8.79 16.74
N LEU A 67 1.29 -7.95 17.08
CA LEU A 67 1.25 -7.11 18.26
C LEU A 67 0.11 -6.10 18.19
N ARG A 68 -0.10 -5.44 17.05
CA ARG A 68 -1.25 -4.57 16.82
C ARG A 68 -2.56 -5.32 17.06
N MET A 69 -2.75 -6.51 16.49
CA MET A 69 -3.97 -7.30 16.70
C MET A 69 -4.27 -7.56 18.19
N ILE A 70 -3.24 -7.84 18.99
CA ILE A 70 -3.38 -8.13 20.43
C ILE A 70 -3.55 -6.85 21.24
N SER A 71 -2.68 -5.86 21.02
CA SER A 71 -2.67 -4.58 21.75
C SER A 71 -1.94 -3.49 20.98
N ALA A 72 -2.65 -2.39 20.69
CA ALA A 72 -2.07 -1.18 20.09
C ALA A 72 -0.93 -0.56 20.92
N LYS A 73 -0.84 -0.88 22.22
CA LYS A 73 0.13 -0.27 23.15
C LYS A 73 1.56 -0.74 22.95
N TYR A 74 1.75 -1.94 22.40
CA TYR A 74 3.07 -2.58 22.33
C TYR A 74 3.61 -2.73 20.91
N SER A 75 2.85 -2.32 19.88
CA SER A 75 3.33 -2.35 18.50
C SER A 75 4.49 -1.35 18.32
N PRO A 76 5.68 -1.82 17.91
CA PRO A 76 6.85 -0.95 17.72
C PRO A 76 6.59 0.19 16.75
N SER A 77 5.92 -0.09 15.64
CA SER A 77 5.62 0.94 14.65
C SER A 77 4.62 1.99 15.14
N LEU A 78 3.61 1.60 15.94
CA LEU A 78 2.69 2.55 16.57
C LEU A 78 3.39 3.40 17.63
N LEU A 79 4.33 2.82 18.39
CA LEU A 79 5.15 3.56 19.35
C LEU A 79 6.02 4.62 18.64
N LEU A 80 6.64 4.25 17.51
CA LEU A 80 7.38 5.19 16.68
C LEU A 80 6.47 6.27 16.08
N GLY A 81 5.31 5.88 15.55
CA GLY A 81 4.30 6.82 15.05
C GLY A 81 3.88 7.82 16.12
N LYS A 82 3.58 7.33 17.33
CA LYS A 82 3.26 8.14 18.50
C LYS A 82 4.36 9.12 18.88
N PHE A 83 5.62 8.70 18.83
CA PHE A 83 6.73 9.60 19.09
C PHE A 83 6.80 10.74 18.07
N ILE A 84 6.59 10.46 16.78
CA ILE A 84 6.64 11.46 15.71
C ILE A 84 5.48 12.45 15.81
N VAL A 85 4.25 11.98 16.04
CA VAL A 85 3.05 12.84 16.02
C VAL A 85 2.67 13.41 17.39
N ARG A 86 3.47 13.23 18.43
CA ARG A 86 3.13 13.60 19.83
C ARG A 86 2.75 15.06 20.06
N HIS A 87 3.21 15.97 19.21
CA HIS A 87 2.91 17.41 19.31
C HIS A 87 1.74 17.86 18.43
N GLN A 88 1.07 16.93 17.74
CA GLN A 88 -0.10 17.21 16.92
C GLN A 88 -1.38 16.98 17.74
N LYS A 89 -2.46 17.67 17.39
CA LYS A 89 -3.77 17.39 17.99
C LYS A 89 -4.19 15.95 17.65
N PRO A 90 -4.45 15.09 18.65
CA PRO A 90 -4.83 13.70 18.39
C PRO A 90 -6.21 13.65 17.75
N GLU A 91 -6.41 12.65 16.90
CA GLU A 91 -7.68 12.42 16.24
C GLU A 91 -8.13 10.99 16.53
N TYR A 92 -9.29 10.83 17.16
CA TYR A 92 -9.71 9.56 17.71
C TYR A 92 -10.72 8.86 16.80
N VAL A 93 -10.45 7.58 16.53
CA VAL A 93 -11.34 6.69 15.79
C VAL A 93 -11.68 5.45 16.60
N GLY A 94 -12.83 4.84 16.34
CA GLY A 94 -13.26 3.64 17.06
C GLY A 94 -12.22 2.51 16.99
N GLY A 95 -11.78 1.99 18.13
CA GLY A 95 -10.67 1.04 18.16
C GLY A 95 -10.99 -0.32 17.50
N LEU A 96 -12.23 -0.79 17.60
CA LEU A 96 -12.65 -2.07 16.99
C LEU A 96 -12.50 -2.09 15.47
N GLN A 97 -12.80 -0.99 14.77
CA GLN A 97 -12.68 -0.93 13.31
C GLN A 97 -11.21 -1.04 12.87
N LYS A 98 -10.31 -0.40 13.62
CA LYS A 98 -8.87 -0.39 13.33
C LYS A 98 -8.26 -1.75 13.60
N ARG A 99 -8.68 -2.40 14.68
CA ARG A 99 -8.30 -3.77 14.95
C ARG A 99 -8.70 -4.72 13.82
N PHE A 100 -9.94 -4.65 13.33
CA PHE A 100 -10.38 -5.45 12.18
C PHE A 100 -9.46 -5.25 10.97
N SER A 101 -9.11 -4.00 10.69
CA SER A 101 -8.19 -3.65 9.61
C SER A 101 -6.79 -4.26 9.81
N TRP A 102 -6.26 -4.21 11.04
CA TRP A 102 -4.98 -4.84 11.37
C TRP A 102 -5.03 -6.37 11.33
N THR A 103 -6.16 -6.97 11.66
CA THR A 103 -6.37 -8.43 11.46
C THR A 103 -6.35 -8.80 9.98
N LEU A 104 -6.94 -7.98 9.10
CA LEU A 104 -6.83 -8.20 7.65
C LEU A 104 -5.38 -8.06 7.16
N GLY A 105 -4.65 -7.05 7.63
CA GLY A 105 -3.22 -6.88 7.34
C GLY A 105 -2.38 -8.07 7.82
N TRP A 106 -2.67 -8.57 9.02
CA TRP A 106 -2.05 -9.77 9.56
C TRP A 106 -2.32 -11.01 8.69
N PHE A 107 -3.56 -11.18 8.24
CA PHE A 107 -3.94 -12.30 7.37
C PHE A 107 -3.22 -12.27 6.01
N ILE A 108 -3.01 -11.07 5.44
CA ILE A 108 -2.21 -10.89 4.22
C ILE A 108 -0.71 -11.17 4.47
N SER A 109 -0.20 -10.81 5.65
CA SER A 109 1.22 -11.00 6.01
C SER A 109 1.60 -12.45 6.33
N LEU A 110 0.63 -13.31 6.70
CA LEU A 110 0.86 -14.73 6.97
C LEU A 110 1.49 -15.51 5.79
N PRO A 111 0.89 -15.52 4.58
CA PRO A 111 1.49 -16.20 3.44
C PRO A 111 2.82 -15.56 3.04
N MET A 112 2.99 -14.25 3.23
CA MET A 112 4.26 -13.55 2.98
C MET A 112 5.37 -14.05 3.92
N MET A 113 5.07 -14.24 5.20
CA MET A 113 5.99 -14.85 6.17
C MET A 113 6.39 -16.27 5.73
N TYR A 114 5.43 -17.07 5.28
CA TYR A 114 5.71 -18.44 4.83
C TYR A 114 6.56 -18.49 3.53
N TRP A 115 6.25 -17.66 2.53
CA TRP A 115 6.87 -17.70 1.20
C TRP A 115 8.19 -16.93 1.06
N PHE A 116 8.45 -15.97 1.93
CA PHE A 116 9.66 -15.15 1.85
C PHE A 116 10.53 -15.25 3.09
N VAL A 117 10.04 -15.72 4.24
CA VAL A 117 10.90 -15.86 5.44
C VAL A 117 11.30 -17.31 5.66
N LEU A 118 10.33 -18.23 5.66
CA LEU A 118 10.58 -19.66 5.93
C LEU A 118 11.09 -20.39 4.68
N HIS A 119 10.36 -20.27 3.58
CA HIS A 119 10.79 -20.73 2.27
C HIS A 119 11.21 -19.50 1.49
N TRP A 120 12.29 -19.56 0.71
CA TRP A 120 12.68 -18.45 -0.13
C TRP A 120 12.26 -18.74 -1.56
N ASP A 121 11.11 -18.21 -1.95
CA ASP A 121 10.57 -18.42 -3.29
C ASP A 121 9.96 -17.11 -3.80
N ILE A 122 10.67 -16.49 -4.74
CA ILE A 122 10.28 -15.24 -5.38
C ILE A 122 9.54 -15.59 -6.67
N THR A 123 8.22 -15.51 -6.63
CA THR A 123 7.38 -15.58 -7.82
C THR A 123 6.63 -14.27 -8.02
N PHE A 124 6.30 -13.95 -9.28
CA PHE A 124 5.62 -12.71 -9.64
C PHE A 124 4.34 -12.44 -8.83
N TYR A 125 3.45 -13.43 -8.71
CA TYR A 125 2.20 -13.28 -7.97
C TYR A 125 2.43 -13.00 -6.47
N LYS A 126 3.52 -13.53 -5.89
CA LYS A 126 3.90 -13.30 -4.49
C LYS A 126 4.46 -11.91 -4.27
N VAL A 127 5.13 -11.32 -5.27
CA VAL A 127 5.58 -9.93 -5.20
C VAL A 127 4.39 -8.98 -5.39
N LEU A 128 3.43 -9.33 -6.25
CA LEU A 128 2.23 -8.52 -6.48
C LEU A 128 1.40 -8.32 -5.20
N ILE A 129 1.24 -9.36 -4.38
CA ILE A 129 0.56 -9.23 -3.08
C ILE A 129 1.34 -8.32 -2.11
N CYS A 130 2.68 -8.31 -2.16
CA CYS A 130 3.50 -7.39 -1.38
C CYS A 130 3.27 -5.93 -1.81
N VAL A 131 3.27 -5.68 -3.12
CA VAL A 131 3.00 -4.34 -3.69
C VAL A 131 1.59 -3.87 -3.33
N LEU A 132 0.61 -4.77 -3.39
CA LEU A 132 -0.76 -4.49 -2.94
C LEU A 132 -0.79 -4.09 -1.46
N CYS A 133 -0.12 -4.84 -0.58
CA CYS A 133 -0.03 -4.54 0.84
C CYS A 133 0.60 -3.16 1.08
N LEU A 134 1.74 -2.86 0.44
CA LEU A 134 2.39 -1.56 0.55
C LEU A 134 1.50 -0.43 0.01
N THR A 135 0.77 -0.66 -1.07
CA THR A 135 -0.19 0.31 -1.60
C THR A 135 -1.29 0.62 -0.58
N LEU A 136 -1.85 -0.39 0.09
CA LEU A 136 -2.84 -0.18 1.15
C LEU A 136 -2.25 0.61 2.33
N MET A 137 -1.01 0.31 2.72
CA MET A 137 -0.30 1.06 3.77
C MET A 137 0.00 2.50 3.37
N PHE A 138 0.32 2.74 2.09
CA PHE A 138 0.52 4.08 1.55
C PHE A 138 -0.77 4.90 1.61
N LEU A 139 -1.91 4.31 1.24
CA LEU A 139 -3.21 4.99 1.34
C LEU A 139 -3.56 5.37 2.78
N GLU A 140 -3.28 4.47 3.74
CA GLU A 140 -3.46 4.76 5.16
C GLU A 140 -2.44 5.79 5.65
N GLY A 141 -1.19 5.74 5.21
CA GLY A 141 -0.14 6.66 5.67
C GLY A 141 -0.24 8.06 5.09
N ALA A 142 -0.50 8.19 3.79
CA ALA A 142 -0.51 9.46 3.07
C ALA A 142 -1.86 10.18 3.16
N PHE A 143 -2.97 9.44 3.01
CA PHE A 143 -4.31 10.04 2.95
C PHE A 143 -5.14 9.76 4.21
N SER A 144 -4.64 8.97 5.17
CA SER A 144 -5.43 8.47 6.31
C SER A 144 -6.72 7.74 5.86
N ILE A 145 -6.67 7.10 4.68
CA ILE A 145 -7.77 6.31 4.14
C ILE A 145 -7.49 4.84 4.44
N CYS A 146 -8.11 4.31 5.49
CA CYS A 146 -8.03 2.89 5.82
C CYS A 146 -9.13 2.09 5.08
N VAL A 147 -8.74 1.33 4.06
CA VAL A 147 -9.65 0.47 3.27
C VAL A 147 -10.32 -0.59 4.16
N GLY A 148 -9.59 -1.17 5.12
CA GLY A 148 -10.14 -2.14 6.06
C GLY A 148 -11.28 -1.57 6.92
N CYS A 149 -11.17 -0.30 7.31
CA CYS A 149 -12.22 0.38 8.08
C CYS A 149 -13.48 0.59 7.24
N LYS A 150 -13.32 0.92 5.94
CA LYS A 150 -14.46 1.02 5.00
C LYS A 150 -15.16 -0.33 4.79
N ILE A 151 -14.39 -1.42 4.66
CA ILE A 151 -14.94 -2.78 4.56
C ILE A 151 -15.72 -3.13 5.83
N TYR A 152 -15.18 -2.83 7.02
CA TYR A 152 -15.87 -3.05 8.29
C TYR A 152 -17.21 -2.31 8.37
N GLN A 153 -17.23 -1.03 7.98
CA GLN A 153 -18.44 -0.22 7.91
C GLN A 153 -19.48 -0.84 6.96
N LEU A 154 -19.05 -1.30 5.79
CA LEU A 154 -19.92 -1.91 4.80
C LEU A 154 -20.57 -3.20 5.31
N ILE A 155 -19.81 -4.04 6.02
CA ILE A 155 -20.29 -5.31 6.58
C ILE A 155 -21.29 -5.07 7.72
N LEU A 156 -20.97 -4.19 8.68
CA LEU A 156 -21.84 -3.96 9.83
C LEU A 156 -23.05 -3.08 9.51
N ARG A 157 -23.06 -2.39 8.36
CA ARG A 157 -24.10 -1.43 7.94
C ARG A 157 -24.48 -0.40 9.02
N LYS A 158 -23.60 -0.18 9.99
CA LYS A 158 -23.71 0.83 11.03
C LYS A 158 -22.63 1.87 10.76
N SER A 159 -22.99 3.15 10.86
CA SER A 159 -21.99 4.21 10.84
C SER A 159 -21.03 4.01 12.01
N PRO A 160 -19.71 3.86 11.76
CA PRO A 160 -18.75 3.73 12.85
C PRO A 160 -18.83 4.98 13.73
N GLN A 161 -18.77 4.78 15.06
CA GLN A 161 -18.70 5.89 16.00
C GLN A 161 -17.29 6.47 15.94
N HIS A 162 -17.19 7.78 15.66
CA HIS A 162 -15.95 8.54 15.43
C HIS A 162 -15.15 8.05 14.21
N CYS A 163 -15.37 8.72 13.08
CA CYS A 163 -14.77 8.39 11.79
C CYS A 163 -13.47 9.16 11.56
N PRO A 164 -12.51 8.59 10.81
CA PRO A 164 -11.27 9.28 10.45
C PRO A 164 -11.59 10.56 9.66
N GLY A 165 -10.83 11.62 9.93
CA GLY A 165 -11.01 12.95 9.35
C GLY A 165 -12.25 13.70 9.83
N GLY A 166 -12.94 13.23 10.88
CA GLY A 166 -14.27 13.75 11.23
C GLY A 166 -15.31 13.55 10.12
N ALA A 167 -15.06 12.63 9.18
CA ALA A 167 -15.88 12.47 7.97
C ALA A 167 -17.37 12.14 8.23
N CYS A 168 -17.69 11.65 9.42
CA CYS A 168 -19.08 11.38 9.81
C CYS A 168 -19.78 12.62 10.41
N GLU A 169 -19.04 13.65 10.80
CA GLU A 169 -19.57 14.93 11.30
C GLU A 169 -19.69 15.96 10.16
N ILE A 170 -18.80 15.91 9.16
CA ILE A 170 -18.80 16.83 8.01
C ILE A 170 -19.86 16.39 6.99
N LYS A 171 -21.08 16.94 7.11
CA LYS A 171 -22.17 16.73 6.13
C LYS A 171 -22.15 17.70 4.94
N ARG A 172 -21.44 18.83 5.02
CA ARG A 172 -21.33 19.81 3.92
C ARG A 172 -19.86 20.13 3.66
N VAL A 173 -19.48 20.02 2.39
CA VAL A 173 -18.15 20.41 1.89
C VAL A 173 -17.97 21.89 2.15
N GLU A 174 -16.91 22.25 2.88
CA GLU A 174 -16.60 23.65 3.16
C GLU A 174 -16.28 24.41 1.86
N PRO A 175 -16.57 25.72 1.77
CA PRO A 175 -16.33 26.48 0.54
C PRO A 175 -14.86 26.43 0.07
N ILE A 176 -13.90 26.24 0.99
CA ILE A 176 -12.47 26.09 0.69
C ILE A 176 -12.18 24.77 -0.04
N GLN A 177 -13.00 23.74 0.16
CA GLN A 177 -12.87 22.43 -0.49
C GLN A 177 -13.58 22.36 -1.85
N GLN A 178 -14.31 23.40 -2.24
CA GLN A 178 -14.99 23.47 -3.53
C GLN A 178 -14.01 23.92 -4.62
N PHE A 179 -13.97 23.17 -5.72
CA PHE A 179 -13.12 23.52 -6.86
C PHE A 179 -13.81 24.55 -7.75
N ASN A 180 -13.10 25.63 -8.08
CA ASN A 180 -13.46 26.47 -9.23
C ASN A 180 -13.16 25.70 -10.54
N VAL A 181 -13.85 26.02 -11.63
CA VAL A 181 -13.64 25.42 -12.96
C VAL A 181 -12.18 25.47 -13.39
N ILE A 182 -11.45 26.55 -13.08
CA ILE A 182 -10.02 26.70 -13.37
C ILE A 182 -9.16 25.75 -12.51
N GLN A 183 -9.49 25.60 -11.22
CA GLN A 183 -8.75 24.67 -10.35
C GLN A 183 -9.01 23.21 -10.75
N ALA A 184 -10.25 22.90 -11.14
CA ALA A 184 -10.64 21.59 -11.65
C ALA A 184 -9.92 21.26 -12.97
N SER A 185 -9.79 22.22 -13.90
CA SER A 185 -9.08 22.00 -15.16
C SER A 185 -7.58 21.81 -14.96
N ILE A 186 -6.93 22.58 -14.06
CA ILE A 186 -5.52 22.40 -13.72
C ILE A 186 -5.28 21.02 -13.11
N ALA A 187 -6.13 20.59 -12.16
CA ALA A 187 -6.03 19.28 -11.55
C ALA A 187 -6.21 18.15 -12.58
N MET A 188 -7.16 18.30 -13.51
CA MET A 188 -7.38 17.34 -14.59
C MET A 188 -6.19 17.27 -15.54
N ILE A 189 -5.69 18.40 -16.04
CA ILE A 189 -4.55 18.45 -16.97
C ILE A 189 -3.31 17.84 -16.33
N THR A 190 -3.02 18.19 -15.07
CA THR A 190 -1.86 17.64 -14.34
C THR A 190 -1.97 16.13 -14.20
N THR A 191 -3.16 15.63 -13.86
CA THR A 191 -3.40 14.19 -13.73
C THR A 191 -3.21 13.47 -15.07
N VAL A 192 -3.77 14.02 -16.16
CA VAL A 192 -3.61 13.45 -17.50
C VAL A 192 -2.15 13.49 -17.95
N ALA A 193 -1.43 14.59 -17.73
CA ALA A 193 -0.03 14.72 -18.09
C ALA A 193 0.85 13.70 -17.34
N LEU A 194 0.60 13.46 -16.05
CA LEU A 194 1.30 12.42 -15.28
C LEU A 194 1.01 11.02 -15.82
N LEU A 195 -0.25 10.72 -16.14
CA LEU A 195 -0.63 9.42 -16.72
C LEU A 195 0.00 9.20 -18.10
N VAL A 196 0.00 10.22 -18.95
CA VAL A 196 0.67 10.18 -20.26
C VAL A 196 2.18 10.04 -20.09
N GLY A 197 2.80 10.74 -19.14
CA GLY A 197 4.22 10.61 -18.83
C GLY A 197 4.59 9.19 -18.40
N ILE A 198 3.79 8.57 -17.52
CA ILE A 198 3.96 7.17 -17.11
C ILE A 198 3.77 6.22 -18.29
N TYR A 199 2.73 6.44 -19.11
CA TYR A 199 2.49 5.64 -20.32
C TYR A 199 3.66 5.71 -21.29
N LEU A 200 4.15 6.90 -21.62
CA LEU A 200 5.27 7.10 -22.53
C LEU A 200 6.57 6.53 -21.97
N PHE A 201 6.79 6.65 -20.66
CA PHE A 201 7.93 6.03 -20.00
C PHE A 201 7.88 4.51 -20.13
N LEU A 202 6.73 3.88 -19.86
CA LEU A 202 6.55 2.44 -20.02
C LEU A 202 6.66 1.99 -21.48
N ALA A 203 6.13 2.76 -22.42
CA ALA A 203 6.13 2.44 -23.86
C ALA A 203 7.48 2.65 -24.56
N LYS A 204 8.41 3.42 -23.97
CA LYS A 204 9.72 3.70 -24.57
C LYS A 204 10.88 2.98 -23.88
N THR A 205 10.65 2.40 -22.70
CA THR A 205 11.70 1.74 -21.94
C THR A 205 11.72 0.24 -22.27
N GLU A 206 12.83 -0.25 -22.80
CA GLU A 206 13.04 -1.69 -22.96
C GLU A 206 12.99 -2.39 -21.61
N SER A 207 12.09 -3.36 -21.50
CA SER A 207 11.80 -4.04 -20.27
C SER A 207 12.71 -5.25 -20.08
N LYS A 208 13.66 -5.15 -19.15
CA LYS A 208 14.53 -6.29 -18.77
C LYS A 208 13.85 -7.31 -17.84
N THR A 209 12.56 -7.17 -17.59
CA THR A 209 11.81 -8.03 -16.67
C THR A 209 10.55 -8.57 -17.36
N PHE A 210 10.16 -9.80 -17.04
CA PHE A 210 8.95 -10.44 -17.57
C PHE A 210 7.70 -9.56 -17.43
N PHE A 211 7.57 -8.83 -16.32
CA PHE A 211 6.44 -7.92 -16.10
C PHE A 211 6.51 -6.67 -16.97
N GLY A 212 7.71 -6.12 -17.20
CA GLY A 212 7.86 -5.00 -18.11
C GLY A 212 7.53 -5.41 -19.54
N ALA A 213 7.86 -6.64 -19.96
CA ALA A 213 7.51 -7.15 -21.29
C ALA A 213 5.99 -7.35 -21.41
N PHE A 214 5.36 -7.93 -20.38
CA PHE A 214 3.90 -8.06 -20.31
C PHE A 214 3.17 -6.71 -20.29
N LEU A 215 3.68 -5.73 -19.52
CA LEU A 215 3.14 -4.37 -19.52
C LEU A 215 3.33 -3.70 -20.89
N HIS A 216 4.51 -3.82 -21.50
CA HIS A 216 4.80 -3.28 -22.82
C HIS A 216 3.82 -3.84 -23.86
N GLU A 217 3.59 -5.16 -23.84
CA GLU A 217 2.64 -5.82 -24.73
C GLU A 217 1.18 -5.42 -24.47
N MET A 218 0.77 -5.21 -23.20
CA MET A 218 -0.57 -4.71 -22.87
C MET A 218 -0.78 -3.23 -23.19
N VAL A 219 0.29 -2.43 -23.16
CA VAL A 219 0.27 -0.98 -23.39
C VAL A 219 0.30 -0.66 -24.89
N LEU A 220 0.96 -1.51 -25.70
CA LEU A 220 1.05 -1.33 -27.15
C LEU A 220 -0.24 -1.72 -27.87
N THR A 221 -0.56 -0.95 -28.91
CA THR A 221 -1.63 -1.32 -29.85
C THR A 221 -1.17 -2.52 -30.68
N LYS A 222 -2.08 -3.43 -31.08
CA LYS A 222 -1.76 -4.62 -31.91
C LYS A 222 -0.89 -4.31 -33.14
N ALA A 223 -1.10 -3.15 -33.78
CA ALA A 223 -0.34 -2.69 -34.93
C ALA A 223 1.10 -2.24 -34.60
N GLN A 224 1.33 -1.71 -33.39
CA GLN A 224 2.67 -1.33 -32.93
C GLN A 224 3.48 -2.57 -32.53
N LEU A 225 2.81 -3.54 -31.90
CA LEU A 225 3.40 -4.83 -31.54
C LEU A 225 3.88 -5.62 -32.77
N GLN A 226 3.12 -5.60 -33.87
CA GLN A 226 3.53 -6.24 -35.13
C GLN A 226 4.78 -5.58 -35.72
N LYS A 227 4.86 -4.25 -35.72
CA LYS A 227 6.03 -3.53 -36.21
C LYS A 227 7.29 -3.82 -35.40
N GLU A 228 7.17 -3.93 -34.08
CA GLU A 228 8.30 -4.32 -33.23
C GLU A 228 8.74 -5.75 -33.50
N LYS A 229 7.82 -6.72 -33.60
CA LYS A 229 8.13 -8.11 -33.92
C LYS A 229 8.77 -8.27 -35.31
N GLU A 230 8.30 -7.52 -36.30
CA GLU A 230 8.89 -7.49 -37.64
C GLU A 230 10.30 -6.89 -37.62
N ALA A 231 10.52 -5.81 -36.87
CA ALA A 231 11.84 -5.20 -36.71
C ALA A 231 12.80 -6.10 -35.92
N GLU A 232 12.32 -6.82 -34.92
CA GLU A 232 13.10 -7.78 -34.13
C GLU A 232 13.49 -8.99 -34.99
N PHE A 233 12.55 -9.54 -35.76
CA PHE A 233 12.81 -10.60 -36.75
C PHE A 233 13.82 -10.18 -37.81
N GLN A 234 13.76 -8.94 -38.31
CA GLN A 234 14.77 -8.40 -39.24
C GLN A 234 16.16 -8.30 -38.60
N ARG A 235 16.26 -7.85 -37.34
CA ARG A 235 17.54 -7.77 -36.62
C ARG A 235 18.12 -9.14 -36.25
N GLU A 236 17.29 -10.15 -36.06
CA GLU A 236 17.72 -11.53 -35.84
C GLU A 236 18.20 -12.14 -37.16
N ALA A 237 17.44 -11.97 -38.24
CA ALA A 237 17.85 -12.39 -39.57
C ALA A 237 19.19 -11.74 -39.97
N GLU A 238 19.34 -10.41 -39.81
CA GLU A 238 20.61 -9.71 -40.08
C GLU A 238 21.77 -10.26 -39.25
N ARG A 239 21.55 -10.64 -37.98
CA ARG A 239 22.59 -11.25 -37.13
C ARG A 239 22.94 -12.68 -37.54
N GLU A 240 21.96 -13.50 -37.93
CA GLU A 240 22.23 -14.83 -38.49
C GLU A 240 23.02 -14.72 -39.80
N PHE A 241 22.69 -13.77 -40.67
CA PHE A 241 23.43 -13.54 -41.91
C PHE A 241 24.84 -12.95 -41.68
N GLU A 242 25.07 -12.24 -40.58
CA GLU A 242 26.40 -11.69 -40.21
C GLU A 242 27.31 -12.75 -39.55
N ASP A 243 26.74 -13.73 -38.85
CA ASP A 243 27.48 -14.85 -38.24
C ASP A 243 27.85 -15.97 -39.26
N ASP A 244 27.17 -16.04 -40.41
CA ASP A 244 27.45 -17.01 -41.50
C ASP A 244 28.58 -16.55 -42.47
N ASP A 245 29.09 -15.32 -42.33
CA ASP A 245 30.11 -14.69 -43.22
C ASP A 245 31.56 -14.78 -42.68
N PHE A 246 31.92 -15.86 -41.95
CA PHE A 246 33.30 -16.19 -41.53
C PHE A 246 33.88 -17.47 -42.17
#